data_AF-A0A0J7KCJ1-F1
#
_entry.id   AF-A0A0J7KCJ1-F1
#
_cell.length_a   1.000
_cell.length_b   1.000
_cell.length_c   1.000
_cell.angle_alpha   90.00
_cell.angle_beta   90.00
_cell.angle_gamma   90.00
#
_symmetry.space_group_name_H-M   'P 1'
#
loop_
_entity.id
_entity.type
_entity.pdbx_description
1 polymer ?
#
loop_
_entity_poly.entity_id
_entity_poly.type
_entity_poly.pdbx_seq_one_letter_code
_entity_poly.pdbx_strand_id
1 'polypeptide(L)'
;MLTASNFGPVCRMRQTTSCAAIVKAILYPSFIDNEAVKYGRENEEVARKELAIKLNKEIKPCGLFIDTENPCLGASPDGIIDENGLVEIKCPLSAEHLTAEKAVETVPSLKEILDSRHNRHMPIKNPRYIIEAKEEAAKKVTISRIKRQNIIESENGIEESKRFKPNVSMEAKMTDIALNKEQDDDCII
;
A
#
# COMPACT_ATOMS: atom_id res chain seq x y z
N MET A 1 11.30 -9.23 10.08
CA MET A 1 10.47 -8.17 10.71
C MET A 1 10.51 -6.94 9.83
N LEU A 2 9.39 -6.24 9.67
CA LEU A 2 9.27 -5.00 8.92
C LEU A 2 9.28 -3.82 9.90
N THR A 3 10.32 -2.99 9.85
CA THR A 3 10.47 -1.82 10.71
C THR A 3 9.79 -0.58 10.14
N ALA A 4 9.44 0.39 10.99
CA ALA A 4 8.88 1.68 10.57
C ALA A 4 9.69 2.37 9.46
N SER A 5 11.02 2.33 9.53
CA SER A 5 11.93 2.87 8.51
C SER A 5 11.79 2.22 7.12
N ASN A 6 11.35 0.96 7.07
CA ASN A 6 11.15 0.19 5.83
C ASN A 6 9.69 0.14 5.38
N PHE A 7 8.73 0.56 6.22
CA PHE A 7 7.30 0.46 5.94
C PHE A 7 6.88 1.35 4.75
N GLY A 8 7.34 2.61 4.72
CA GLY A 8 7.01 3.55 3.65
C GLY A 8 7.36 3.06 2.23
N PRO A 9 8.61 2.60 1.99
CA PRO A 9 9.00 1.98 0.72
C PRO A 9 8.13 0.79 0.31
N VAL A 10 7.78 -0.10 1.25
CA VAL A 10 6.92 -1.27 1.00
C VAL A 10 5.53 -0.83 0.54
N CYS A 11 4.91 0.12 1.24
CA CYS A 11 3.56 0.58 0.91
C CYS A 11 3.47 1.38 -0.40
N ARG A 12 4.55 2.07 -0.79
CA ARG A 12 4.59 2.88 -2.02
C ARG A 12 4.96 2.09 -3.28
N MET A 13 5.33 0.82 -3.15
CA MET A 13 5.76 0.00 -4.29
C MET A 13 4.64 -0.17 -5.33
N ARG A 14 4.97 0.04 -6.62
CA ARG A 14 4.02 -0.16 -7.72
C ARG A 14 3.65 -1.64 -7.86
N GLN A 15 2.45 -1.94 -8.32
CA GLN A 15 1.99 -3.33 -8.51
C GLN A 15 2.86 -4.13 -9.48
N THR A 16 3.42 -3.45 -10.48
CA THR A 16 4.29 -4.04 -11.50
C THR A 16 5.74 -4.20 -11.05
N THR A 17 6.12 -3.58 -9.92
CA THR A 17 7.47 -3.68 -9.39
C THR A 17 7.60 -4.93 -8.53
N SER A 18 8.60 -5.77 -8.84
CA SER A 18 8.93 -6.93 -8.02
C SER A 18 9.38 -6.51 -6.62
N CYS A 19 8.90 -7.22 -5.59
CA CYS A 19 9.30 -7.01 -4.21
C CYS A 19 10.73 -7.48 -3.88
N ALA A 20 11.37 -8.23 -4.80
CA ALA A 20 12.65 -8.89 -4.54
C ALA A 20 13.76 -7.94 -4.08
N ALA A 21 13.85 -6.74 -4.67
CA ALA A 21 14.84 -5.74 -4.30
C ALA A 21 14.64 -5.22 -2.88
N ILE A 22 13.39 -4.92 -2.50
CA ILE A 22 13.04 -4.44 -1.15
C ILE A 22 13.27 -5.54 -0.12
N VAL A 23 12.84 -6.77 -0.42
CA VAL A 23 13.06 -7.93 0.45
C VAL A 23 14.56 -8.16 0.67
N LYS A 24 15.37 -8.10 -0.39
CA LYS A 24 16.83 -8.21 -0.29
C LYS A 24 17.41 -7.11 0.59
N ALA A 25 16.98 -5.86 0.43
CA ALA A 25 17.46 -4.74 1.24
C ALA A 25 17.10 -4.87 2.73
N ILE A 26 15.92 -5.41 3.05
CA ILE A 26 15.46 -5.63 4.43
C ILE A 26 16.20 -6.80 5.09
N LEU A 27 16.38 -7.93 4.37
CA LEU A 27 17.00 -9.14 4.93
C LEU A 27 18.52 -9.06 4.97
N TYR A 28 19.14 -8.33 4.05
CA TYR A 28 20.58 -8.21 3.90
C TYR A 28 20.98 -6.73 3.74
N PRO A 29 20.81 -5.92 4.81
CA PRO A 29 21.13 -4.50 4.74
C PRO A 29 22.64 -4.31 4.50
N SER A 30 22.98 -3.50 3.50
CA SER A 30 24.35 -3.05 3.31
C SER A 30 24.77 -2.14 4.46
N PHE A 31 26.03 -2.21 4.86
CA PHE A 31 26.59 -1.24 5.80
C PHE A 31 26.61 0.14 5.12
N ILE A 32 25.85 1.09 5.66
CA ILE A 32 25.82 2.49 5.19
C ILE A 32 26.64 3.31 6.17
N ASP A 33 27.82 3.74 5.74
CA ASP A 33 28.70 4.61 6.52
C ASP A 33 29.03 5.85 5.69
N ASN A 34 28.10 6.79 5.71
CA ASN A 34 28.30 8.11 5.14
C ASN A 34 28.35 9.15 6.27
N GLU A 35 28.92 10.31 5.97
CA GLU A 35 29.10 11.40 6.94
C GLU A 35 27.77 11.83 7.58
N ALA A 36 26.68 11.81 6.82
CA ALA A 36 25.36 12.18 7.34
C ALA A 36 24.83 11.18 8.39
N VAL A 37 25.03 9.87 8.19
CA VAL A 37 24.65 8.83 9.16
C VAL A 37 25.53 8.88 10.39
N LYS A 38 26.83 9.14 10.22
CA LYS A 38 27.75 9.35 11.36
C LYS A 38 27.34 10.58 12.17
N TYR A 39 27.13 11.71 11.51
CA TYR A 39 26.66 12.95 12.13
C TYR A 39 25.34 12.75 12.87
N GLY A 40 24.38 12.04 12.26
CA GLY A 40 23.11 11.70 12.90
C GLY A 40 23.30 10.96 14.23
N ARG A 41 24.08 9.87 14.22
CA ARG A 41 24.37 9.05 15.40
C ARG A 41 25.06 9.84 16.52
N GLU A 42 26.00 10.70 16.17
CA GLU A 42 26.79 11.47 17.15
C GLU A 42 25.96 12.58 17.83
N ASN A 43 24.97 13.14 17.13
CA ASN A 43 24.20 14.29 17.61
C ASN A 43 22.81 13.94 18.17
N GLU A 44 22.30 12.74 17.91
CA GLU A 44 20.95 12.32 18.35
C GLU A 44 20.75 12.44 19.87
N GLU A 45 21.72 11.99 20.67
CA GLU A 45 21.62 12.04 22.12
C GLU A 45 21.63 13.49 22.66
N VAL A 46 22.45 14.34 22.04
CA VAL A 46 22.52 15.78 22.39
C VAL A 46 21.19 16.45 22.07
N ALA A 47 20.65 16.22 20.87
CA ALA A 47 19.37 16.75 20.45
C ALA A 47 18.22 16.28 21.36
N ARG A 48 18.22 15.02 21.81
CA ARG A 48 17.24 14.49 22.77
C ARG A 48 17.28 15.22 24.10
N LYS A 49 18.48 15.46 24.65
CA LYS A 49 18.68 16.18 25.92
C LYS A 49 18.21 17.63 25.80
N GLU A 50 18.56 18.32 24.72
CA GLU A 50 18.10 19.68 24.47
C GLU A 50 16.58 19.77 24.32
N LEU A 51 15.98 18.82 23.60
CA LEU A 51 14.52 18.75 23.44
C LEU A 51 13.83 18.53 24.79
N ALA A 52 14.36 17.63 25.64
CA ALA A 52 13.85 17.39 26.98
C ALA A 52 13.86 18.66 27.85
N ILE A 53 14.96 19.44 27.80
CA ILE A 53 15.07 20.72 28.52
C ILE A 53 14.06 21.73 27.97
N LYS A 54 13.96 21.88 26.65
CA LYS A 54 13.03 22.84 26.01
C LYS A 54 11.57 22.54 26.32
N LEU A 55 11.20 21.25 26.35
CA LEU A 55 9.83 20.82 26.67
C LEU A 55 9.56 20.76 28.17
N ASN A 56 10.60 20.90 29.01
CA ASN A 56 10.54 20.66 30.45
C ASN A 56 9.90 19.29 30.79
N LYS A 57 10.30 18.27 30.03
CA LYS A 57 9.78 16.90 30.12
C LYS A 57 10.90 15.89 29.97
N GLU A 58 10.78 14.77 30.67
CA GLU A 58 11.72 13.67 30.53
C GLU A 58 11.45 12.92 29.21
N ILE A 59 12.50 12.68 28.42
CA ILE A 59 12.44 11.85 27.21
C ILE A 59 13.33 10.63 27.42
N LYS A 60 12.71 9.46 27.58
CA LYS A 60 13.41 8.21 27.88
C LYS A 60 13.83 7.52 26.58
N PRO A 61 15.09 7.05 26.45
CA PRO A 61 15.47 6.21 25.33
C PRO A 61 14.70 4.89 25.40
N CYS A 62 14.52 4.24 24.27
CA CYS A 62 13.79 2.99 24.19
C CYS A 62 14.40 2.03 23.18
N GLY A 63 13.95 0.77 23.24
CA GLY A 63 14.35 -0.25 22.30
C GLY A 63 13.29 -0.46 21.20
N LEU A 64 13.33 -1.65 20.63
CA LEU A 64 12.35 -2.08 19.65
C LEU A 64 11.01 -2.43 20.31
N PHE A 65 9.95 -1.77 19.86
CA PHE A 65 8.57 -2.14 20.08
C PHE A 65 8.09 -3.07 18.96
N ILE A 66 7.43 -4.15 19.34
CA ILE A 66 6.80 -5.11 18.42
C ILE A 66 5.29 -4.98 18.60
N ASP A 67 4.57 -4.92 17.49
CA ASP A 67 3.11 -4.88 17.51
C ASP A 67 2.55 -6.23 18.02
N THR A 68 1.65 -6.17 19.00
CA THR A 68 1.12 -7.36 19.67
C THR A 68 0.14 -8.15 18.79
N GLU A 69 -0.58 -7.46 17.90
CA GLU A 69 -1.54 -8.10 16.99
C GLU A 69 -0.85 -8.59 15.71
N ASN A 70 0.22 -7.90 15.29
CA ASN A 70 0.99 -8.16 14.09
C ASN A 70 2.49 -8.23 14.41
N PRO A 71 3.00 -9.34 14.99
CA PRO A 71 4.40 -9.46 15.44
C PRO A 71 5.47 -9.30 14.34
N CYS A 72 5.05 -9.28 13.08
CA CYS A 72 5.90 -8.99 11.94
C CYS A 72 6.25 -7.49 11.81
N LEU A 73 5.54 -6.61 12.50
CA LEU A 73 5.75 -5.16 12.51
C LEU A 73 6.47 -4.71 13.79
N GLY A 74 7.37 -3.73 13.64
CA GLY A 74 8.01 -3.10 14.79
C GLY A 74 8.56 -1.71 14.51
N ALA A 75 8.86 -0.98 15.58
CA ALA A 75 9.43 0.36 15.52
C ALA A 75 10.36 0.60 16.72
N SER A 76 11.40 1.40 16.53
CA SER A 76 12.30 1.84 17.60
C SER A 76 12.31 3.36 17.57
N PRO A 77 11.40 4.04 18.29
CA PRO A 77 11.42 5.49 18.39
C PRO A 77 12.70 5.97 19.08
N ASP A 78 13.11 7.20 18.83
CA ASP A 78 14.30 7.79 19.45
C ASP A 78 14.06 8.16 20.92
N GLY A 79 12.79 8.30 21.32
CA GLY A 79 12.41 8.38 22.71
C GLY A 79 10.91 8.30 22.98
N ILE A 80 10.58 8.12 24.26
CA ILE A 80 9.22 8.12 24.79
C ILE A 80 9.07 9.32 25.72
N ILE A 81 7.97 10.04 25.57
CA ILE A 81 7.64 11.23 26.36
C ILE A 81 6.23 11.08 26.96
N ASP A 82 6.10 11.40 28.25
CA ASP A 82 4.87 11.19 29.03
C ASP A 82 4.34 9.74 28.94
N GLU A 83 3.01 9.55 28.91
CA GLU A 83 2.38 8.22 28.90
C GLU A 83 2.31 7.59 27.51
N ASN A 84 2.01 8.38 26.47
CA ASN A 84 1.73 7.88 25.12
C ASN A 84 2.45 8.67 24.01
N GLY A 85 3.37 9.57 24.36
CA GLY A 85 4.10 10.37 23.40
C GLY A 85 5.33 9.64 22.86
N LEU A 86 5.58 9.79 21.57
CA LEU A 86 6.78 9.31 20.90
C LEU A 86 7.60 10.47 20.37
N VAL A 87 8.91 10.31 20.36
CA VAL A 87 9.88 11.28 19.86
C VAL A 87 10.69 10.63 18.75
N GLU A 88 10.71 11.29 17.59
CA GLU A 88 11.58 10.97 16.46
C GLU A 88 12.47 12.19 16.21
N ILE A 89 13.78 11.98 16.24
CA ILE A 89 14.82 12.98 16.09
C ILE A 89 15.46 12.81 14.72
N LYS A 90 15.71 13.94 14.07
CA LYS A 90 16.45 13.99 12.81
C LYS A 90 17.51 15.07 12.90
N CYS A 91 18.77 14.66 12.73
CA CYS A 91 19.93 15.53 12.71
C CYS A 91 20.55 15.51 11.30
N PRO A 92 19.99 16.25 10.31
CA PRO A 92 20.55 16.27 8.98
C PRO A 92 21.85 17.09 8.93
N LEU A 93 22.90 16.53 8.36
CA LEU A 93 24.20 17.20 8.19
C LEU A 93 24.08 18.55 7.45
N SER A 94 23.15 18.64 6.49
CA SER A 94 22.89 19.89 5.74
C SER A 94 22.36 21.04 6.62
N ALA A 95 21.95 20.77 7.85
CA ALA A 95 21.44 21.76 8.80
C ALA A 95 22.37 22.00 9.99
N GLU A 96 23.60 21.48 9.98
CA GLU A 96 24.51 21.52 11.13
C GLU A 96 24.68 22.91 11.76
N HIS A 97 24.71 23.96 10.94
CA HIS A 97 24.90 25.34 11.38
C HIS A 97 23.60 26.17 11.36
N LEU A 98 22.45 25.52 11.28
CA LEU A 98 21.16 26.16 11.21
C LEU A 98 20.38 25.99 12.52
N THR A 99 19.56 26.98 12.86
CA THR A 99 18.54 26.78 13.88
C THR A 99 17.43 25.88 13.34
N ALA A 100 16.64 25.26 14.22
CA ALA A 100 15.54 24.39 13.80
C ALA A 100 14.58 25.11 12.85
N GLU A 101 14.24 26.38 13.13
CA GLU A 101 13.32 27.19 12.31
C GLU A 101 13.90 27.41 10.90
N LYS A 102 15.17 27.82 10.82
CA LYS A 102 15.87 28.02 9.54
C LYS A 102 16.02 26.71 8.76
N ALA A 103 16.31 25.61 9.45
CA ALA A 103 16.48 24.31 8.82
C ALA A 103 15.20 23.85 8.11
N VAL A 104 14.02 24.06 8.73
CA VAL A 104 12.73 23.74 8.11
C VAL A 104 12.49 24.59 6.85
N GLU A 105 12.98 25.82 6.81
CA GLU A 105 12.81 26.71 5.64
C GLU A 105 13.81 26.45 4.52
N THR A 106 15.02 25.99 4.82
CA THR A 106 16.09 25.85 3.81
C THR A 106 16.32 24.42 3.36
N VAL A 107 16.00 23.42 4.19
CA VAL A 107 16.26 22.01 3.90
C VAL A 107 15.00 21.35 3.32
N PRO A 108 14.99 20.96 2.02
CA PRO A 108 13.80 20.42 1.37
C PRO A 108 13.27 19.15 2.04
N SER A 109 14.17 18.27 2.49
CA SER A 109 13.78 17.01 3.15
C SER A 109 13.02 17.22 4.46
N LEU A 110 13.28 18.33 5.17
CA LEU A 110 12.54 18.67 6.39
C LEU A 110 11.16 19.27 6.08
N LYS A 111 11.03 20.04 4.99
CA LYS A 111 9.73 20.55 4.54
C LYS A 111 8.75 19.42 4.22
N GLU A 112 9.21 18.38 3.53
CA GLU A 112 8.37 17.23 3.21
C GLU A 112 7.85 16.49 4.44
N ILE A 113 8.63 16.51 5.54
CA ILE A 113 8.27 15.84 6.80
C ILE A 113 7.23 16.66 7.59
N LEU A 114 7.38 17.99 7.61
CA LEU A 114 6.64 18.89 8.51
C LEU A 114 5.45 19.62 7.85
N ASP A 115 5.49 19.84 6.53
CA ASP A 115 4.45 20.58 5.83
C ASP A 115 3.23 19.69 5.55
N SER A 116 2.13 19.96 6.25
CA SER A 116 0.87 19.23 6.12
C SER A 116 0.22 19.33 4.74
N ARG A 117 0.66 20.26 3.88
CA ARG A 117 0.19 20.36 2.49
C ARG A 117 0.72 19.24 1.61
N HIS A 118 1.82 18.58 2.01
CA HIS A 118 2.26 17.37 1.35
C HIS A 118 1.32 16.24 1.73
N ASN A 119 0.51 15.79 0.77
CA ASN A 119 -0.42 14.69 0.98
C ASN A 119 0.37 13.40 1.23
N ARG A 120 0.47 13.01 2.51
CA ARG A 120 1.09 11.76 2.97
C ARG A 120 0.13 10.57 2.86
N HIS A 121 -0.87 10.63 1.97
CA HIS A 121 -1.73 9.49 1.71
C HIS A 121 -0.86 8.34 1.19
N MET A 122 -0.71 7.34 2.05
CA MET A 122 -0.04 6.10 1.72
C MET A 122 -1.16 5.12 1.34
N PRO A 123 -1.40 4.86 0.05
CA PRO A 123 -2.45 3.92 -0.34
C PRO A 123 -2.06 2.54 0.18
N ILE A 124 -2.71 2.09 1.23
CA ILE A 124 -2.48 0.76 1.79
C ILE A 124 -3.00 -0.26 0.76
N LYS A 125 -2.10 -1.12 0.30
CA LYS A 125 -2.43 -2.16 -0.67
C LYS A 125 -3.38 -3.17 -0.04
N ASN A 126 -4.50 -3.42 -0.70
CA ASN A 126 -5.35 -4.55 -0.36
C ASN A 126 -4.57 -5.86 -0.63
N PRO A 127 -4.51 -6.80 0.32
CA PRO A 127 -3.96 -8.13 0.10
C PRO A 127 -4.59 -8.81 -1.13
N ARG A 128 -3.87 -9.75 -1.75
CA ARG A 128 -4.29 -10.41 -2.99
C ARG A 128 -5.71 -11.02 -2.89
N TYR A 129 -6.02 -11.65 -1.76
CA TYR A 129 -7.36 -12.21 -1.49
C TYR A 129 -8.48 -11.15 -1.46
N ILE A 130 -8.20 -9.92 -1.01
CA ILE A 130 -9.18 -8.83 -1.04
C ILE A 130 -9.39 -8.34 -2.47
N ILE A 131 -8.33 -8.31 -3.28
CA ILE A 131 -8.42 -7.92 -4.70
C ILE A 131 -9.24 -8.96 -5.46
N GLU A 132 -8.92 -10.24 -5.29
CA GLU A 132 -9.63 -11.37 -5.90
C GLU A 132 -11.12 -11.38 -5.49
N ALA A 133 -11.42 -11.19 -4.20
CA ALA A 133 -12.80 -11.09 -3.73
C ALA A 133 -13.56 -9.90 -4.35
N LYS A 134 -12.90 -8.75 -4.54
CA LYS A 134 -13.50 -7.57 -5.19
C LYS A 134 -13.75 -7.81 -6.68
N GLU A 135 -12.83 -8.47 -7.37
CA GLU A 135 -12.99 -8.85 -8.78
C GLU A 135 -14.13 -9.86 -8.97
N GLU A 136 -14.24 -10.86 -8.10
CA GLU A 136 -15.36 -11.81 -8.11
C GLU A 136 -16.70 -11.13 -7.85
N ALA A 137 -16.77 -10.23 -6.88
CA ALA A 137 -17.96 -9.45 -6.61
C ALA A 137 -18.37 -8.61 -7.83
N ALA A 138 -17.41 -7.97 -8.49
CA ALA A 138 -17.66 -7.18 -9.71
C ALA A 138 -18.15 -8.06 -10.87
N LYS A 139 -17.56 -9.25 -11.08
CA LYS A 139 -18.01 -10.22 -12.08
C LYS A 139 -19.46 -10.66 -11.84
N LYS A 140 -19.82 -10.96 -10.59
CA LYS A 140 -21.19 -11.33 -10.20
C LYS A 140 -22.20 -10.21 -10.51
N VAL A 141 -21.83 -8.96 -10.23
CA VAL A 141 -22.66 -7.80 -10.57
C VAL A 141 -22.84 -7.65 -12.08
N THR A 142 -21.76 -7.73 -12.86
CA THR A 142 -21.83 -7.62 -14.33
C THR A 142 -22.68 -8.72 -14.94
N ILE A 143 -22.51 -9.97 -14.50
CA ILE A 143 -23.32 -11.12 -14.96
C ILE A 143 -24.80 -10.89 -14.62
N SER A 144 -25.11 -10.41 -13.42
CA SER A 144 -26.49 -10.10 -13.03
C SER A 144 -27.12 -8.99 -13.87
N ARG A 145 -26.31 -8.01 -14.30
CA ARG A 145 -26.74 -6.88 -15.12
C ARG A 145 -27.03 -7.31 -16.56
N ILE A 146 -26.13 -8.09 -17.16
CA ILE A 146 -26.30 -8.70 -18.48
C ILE A 146 -27.54 -9.61 -18.49
N LYS A 147 -27.72 -10.42 -17.44
CA LYS A 147 -28.88 -11.31 -17.33
C LYS A 147 -30.20 -10.54 -17.28
N ARG A 148 -30.26 -9.42 -16.54
CA ARG A 148 -31.44 -8.52 -16.53
C ARG A 148 -31.68 -7.86 -17.89
N GLN A 149 -30.63 -7.46 -18.58
CA GLN A 149 -30.73 -6.79 -19.88
C GLN A 149 -31.25 -7.74 -20.96
N ASN A 150 -30.75 -8.97 -20.98
CA ASN A 150 -31.23 -10.02 -21.87
C ASN A 150 -32.69 -10.42 -21.57
N ILE A 151 -33.13 -10.38 -20.30
CA ILE A 151 -34.53 -10.62 -19.94
C ILE A 151 -35.43 -9.51 -20.50
N ILE A 152 -35.05 -8.24 -20.34
CA ILE A 152 -35.80 -7.08 -20.86
C ILE A 152 -35.88 -7.12 -22.39
N GLU A 153 -34.80 -7.47 -23.09
CA GLU A 153 -34.79 -7.63 -24.55
C GLU A 153 -35.65 -8.80 -25.02
N SER A 154 -35.67 -9.90 -24.25
CA SER A 154 -36.54 -11.05 -24.54
C SER A 154 -38.02 -10.76 -24.32
N GLU A 155 -38.38 -9.91 -23.35
CA GLU A 155 -39.76 -9.49 -23.10
C GLU A 155 -40.25 -8.50 -24.18
N ASN A 156 -39.39 -7.60 -24.65
CA ASN A 156 -39.71 -6.67 -25.75
C ASN A 156 -39.83 -7.37 -27.13
N GLY A 157 -39.08 -8.45 -27.37
CA GLY A 157 -39.20 -9.25 -28.60
C GLY A 157 -40.49 -10.09 -28.71
N ILE A 158 -41.18 -10.31 -27.58
CA ILE A 158 -42.46 -11.05 -27.56
C ILE A 158 -43.64 -10.13 -27.92
N GLU A 159 -43.52 -8.81 -27.77
CA GLU A 159 -44.57 -7.86 -28.17
C GLU A 159 -44.62 -7.60 -29.67
N GLU A 160 -43.49 -7.61 -30.39
CA GLU A 160 -43.47 -7.44 -31.86
C GLU A 160 -43.98 -8.67 -32.63
N SER A 161 -43.96 -9.86 -32.04
CA SER A 161 -44.36 -11.11 -32.71
C SER A 161 -45.87 -11.44 -32.66
N LYS A 162 -46.70 -10.56 -32.08
CA LYS A 162 -48.17 -10.74 -32.05
C LYS A 162 -48.94 -10.15 -33.25
N ARG A 163 -48.27 -9.54 -34.22
CA ARG A 163 -48.88 -9.17 -35.51
C ARG A 163 -48.25 -9.97 -36.65
N PHE A 164 -49.11 -10.66 -37.40
CA PHE A 164 -48.88 -11.43 -38.64
C PHE A 164 -48.47 -12.91 -38.54
N LYS A 165 -49.43 -13.80 -38.86
CA LYS A 165 -49.24 -15.15 -39.41
C LYS A 165 -49.70 -15.14 -40.90
N PRO A 166 -49.47 -16.19 -41.71
CA PRO A 166 -48.19 -16.79 -42.16
C PRO A 166 -48.17 -16.97 -43.70
N ASN A 167 -47.02 -17.35 -44.32
CA ASN A 167 -46.97 -18.37 -45.40
C ASN A 167 -45.55 -18.68 -45.98
N VAL A 168 -45.27 -19.99 -46.07
CA VAL A 168 -44.58 -20.75 -47.15
C VAL A 168 -43.02 -20.79 -47.26
N SER A 169 -42.49 -21.96 -46.85
CA SER A 169 -41.50 -22.91 -47.45
C SER A 169 -40.00 -22.62 -47.68
N MET A 170 -39.22 -23.67 -47.35
CA MET A 170 -37.85 -24.10 -47.77
C MET A 170 -36.67 -23.25 -47.22
N GLU A 171 -35.55 -23.76 -46.74
CA GLU A 171 -34.85 -25.06 -46.84
C GLU A 171 -33.81 -25.12 -45.68
N ALA A 172 -33.57 -26.30 -45.10
CA ALA A 172 -32.62 -26.47 -44.00
C ALA A 172 -31.19 -26.68 -44.50
N LYS A 173 -30.21 -25.95 -43.93
CA LYS A 173 -28.81 -26.38 -43.92
C LYS A 173 -28.22 -26.28 -42.52
N MET A 174 -27.78 -27.46 -42.08
CA MET A 174 -27.14 -27.80 -40.82
C MET A 174 -25.63 -27.82 -41.07
N THR A 175 -24.83 -27.18 -40.22
CA THR A 175 -23.38 -27.45 -40.13
C THR A 175 -22.93 -27.33 -38.68
N ASP A 176 -22.61 -28.49 -38.10
CA ASP A 176 -21.88 -28.69 -36.86
C ASP A 176 -20.44 -28.17 -36.92
N ILE A 177 -19.78 -28.03 -35.75
CA ILE A 177 -18.36 -28.31 -35.40
C ILE A 177 -18.04 -27.48 -34.13
N ALA A 178 -17.39 -27.93 -33.05
CA ALA A 178 -17.14 -29.23 -32.41
C ALA A 178 -16.58 -28.90 -31.00
N LEU A 179 -16.83 -29.79 -30.04
CA LEU A 179 -16.30 -29.81 -28.68
C LEU A 179 -14.76 -29.95 -28.60
N ASN A 180 -14.15 -29.39 -27.56
CA ASN A 180 -13.00 -29.92 -26.79
C ASN A 180 -12.89 -29.09 -25.48
N LYS A 181 -13.45 -29.52 -24.35
CA LYS A 181 -12.93 -30.42 -23.29
C LYS A 181 -11.74 -29.86 -22.48
N GLU A 182 -12.02 -29.62 -21.21
CA GLU A 182 -11.14 -29.37 -20.07
C GLU A 182 -10.16 -30.53 -19.81
N GLN A 183 -9.00 -30.22 -19.22
CA GLN A 183 -8.34 -31.11 -18.27
C GLN A 183 -7.50 -30.26 -17.29
N ASP A 184 -7.89 -30.31 -16.02
CA ASP A 184 -7.12 -29.89 -14.84
C ASP A 184 -5.86 -30.75 -14.69
N ASP A 185 -4.78 -30.17 -14.15
CA ASP A 185 -3.77 -30.90 -13.39
C ASP A 185 -3.19 -30.01 -12.27
N ASP A 186 -3.33 -30.53 -11.05
CA ASP A 186 -2.84 -30.02 -9.78
C ASP A 186 -1.32 -29.87 -9.71
N CYS A 187 -0.86 -28.83 -9.00
CA CYS A 187 0.44 -28.89 -8.34
C CYS A 187 0.49 -27.99 -7.10
N ILE A 188 0.44 -28.64 -5.94
CA ILE A 188 0.89 -28.16 -4.63
C ILE A 188 2.37 -28.50 -4.50
N ILE A 189 3.24 -27.50 -4.29
CA ILE A 189 4.19 -27.35 -3.15
C ILE A 189 4.48 -25.85 -2.99
#